data_AF-A0AAW9IKR5-F1
#
_entry.id   AF-A0AAW9IKR5-F1
#
_cell.length_a   1.000
_cell.length_b   1.000
_cell.length_c   1.000
_cell.angle_alpha   90.00
_cell.angle_beta   90.00
_cell.angle_gamma   90.00
#
_symmetry.space_group_name_H-M   'P 1'
#
loop_
_entity.id
_entity.type
_entity.pdbx_description
1 polymer ?
#
loop_
_entity_poly.entity_id
_entity_poly.type
_entity_poly.pdbx_seq_one_letter_code
_entity_poly.pdbx_strand_id
1 'polypeptide(L)'
;LYNNNYEIISEDLCLDDNIYYELFKARRKEGEATKLDSIYYEVSPKFLMSKHPLMKEYLISKVENYKKILGFITESTVNASERRKLVNEKIDVISNMINFL
;
A
#
# COMPACT_ATOMS: atom_id res chain seq x y z
N LEU A 1 -8.90 -10.46 -3.96
CA LEU A 1 -9.92 -10.06 -4.95
C LEU A 1 -9.57 -10.48 -6.37
N TYR A 2 -8.44 -10.01 -6.91
CA TYR A 2 -8.15 -10.12 -8.34
C TYR A 2 -7.98 -11.55 -8.88
N ASN A 3 -7.54 -12.50 -8.05
CA ASN A 3 -7.45 -13.92 -8.42
C ASN A 3 -8.81 -14.65 -8.44
N ASN A 4 -9.89 -13.99 -8.00
CA ASN A 4 -11.23 -14.58 -7.87
C ASN A 4 -12.27 -13.84 -8.72
N ASN A 5 -11.84 -13.16 -9.79
CA ASN A 5 -12.71 -12.45 -10.73
C ASN A 5 -13.56 -11.37 -10.03
N TYR A 6 -12.93 -10.57 -9.18
CA TYR A 6 -13.53 -9.35 -8.63
C TYR A 6 -12.76 -8.12 -9.11
N GLU A 7 -13.48 -7.02 -9.27
CA GLU A 7 -12.89 -5.70 -9.45
C GLU A 7 -13.34 -4.74 -8.36
N ILE A 8 -12.45 -3.81 -8.02
CA ILE A 8 -12.74 -2.69 -7.15
C ILE A 8 -13.39 -1.58 -8.00
N ILE A 9 -14.58 -1.13 -7.60
CA ILE A 9 -15.34 -0.10 -8.32
C ILE A 9 -15.32 1.25 -7.62
N SER A 10 -15.06 1.28 -6.32
CA SER A 10 -14.89 2.51 -5.53
C SER A 10 -14.04 2.20 -4.31
N GLU A 11 -13.26 3.19 -3.89
CA GLU A 11 -12.41 3.12 -2.71
C GLU A 11 -12.59 4.41 -1.93
N ASP A 12 -12.41 4.33 -0.62
CA ASP A 12 -12.49 5.45 0.30
C ASP A 12 -11.56 5.19 1.50
N LEU A 13 -11.26 6.25 2.25
CA LEU A 13 -10.36 6.19 3.40
C LEU A 13 -10.90 7.05 4.52
N CYS A 14 -11.05 6.45 5.70
CA CYS A 14 -11.42 7.13 6.92
C CYS A 14 -10.26 7.11 7.91
N LEU A 15 -10.15 8.15 8.74
CA LEU A 15 -9.28 8.18 9.91
C LEU A 15 -10.17 8.30 11.15
N ASP A 16 -10.09 7.32 12.04
CA ASP A 16 -10.84 7.29 13.29
C ASP A 16 -9.94 6.71 14.40
N ASP A 17 -9.91 7.35 15.57
CA ASP A 17 -9.01 6.98 16.68
C ASP A 17 -7.53 6.73 16.29
N ASN A 18 -6.99 7.56 15.38
CA ASN A 18 -5.64 7.42 14.79
C ASN A 18 -5.41 6.12 14.00
N ILE A 19 -6.49 5.44 13.60
CA ILE A 19 -6.47 4.25 12.76
C ILE A 19 -7.03 4.62 11.39
N TYR A 20 -6.27 4.32 10.34
CA TYR A 20 -6.74 4.44 8.97
C TYR A 20 -7.55 3.22 8.58
N TYR A 21 -8.79 3.43 8.14
CA TYR A 21 -9.68 2.39 7.63
C TYR A 21 -9.78 2.50 6.11
N GLU A 22 -9.25 1.48 5.43
CA GLU A 22 -9.37 1.34 3.98
C GLU A 22 -10.72 0.71 3.64
N LEU A 23 -11.54 1.43 2.88
CA LEU A 23 -12.85 0.97 2.43
C LEU A 23 -12.79 0.75 0.93
N PHE A 24 -13.31 -0.38 0.45
CA PHE A 24 -13.48 -0.60 -0.97
C PHE A 24 -14.81 -1.29 -1.26
N LYS A 25 -15.47 -0.81 -2.30
CA LYS A 25 -16.63 -1.45 -2.90
C LYS A 25 -16.15 -2.29 -4.07
N ALA A 26 -16.50 -3.56 -4.04
CA ALA A 26 -16.14 -4.50 -5.09
C ALA A 26 -17.38 -5.17 -5.70
N ARG A 27 -17.22 -5.63 -6.94
CA ARG A 27 -18.21 -6.49 -7.60
C ARG A 27 -17.51 -7.63 -8.31
N ARG A 28 -18.27 -8.70 -8.56
CA ARG A 28 -17.82 -9.76 -9.45
C ARG A 28 -17.64 -9.19 -10.85
N LYS A 29 -16.51 -9.50 -11.46
CA LYS A 29 -16.15 -9.14 -12.83
C LYS A 29 -16.17 -10.42 -13.67
N GLU A 30 -16.78 -10.36 -14.84
CA GLU A 30 -16.63 -11.43 -15.83
C GLU A 30 -15.39 -11.17 -16.69
N GLY A 31 -14.66 -12.24 -17.05
CA GLY A 31 -13.42 -12.17 -17.81
C GLY A 31 -12.16 -12.43 -16.97
N GLU A 32 -11.02 -11.99 -17.48
CA GLU A 32 -9.70 -12.37 -16.96
C GLU A 32 -9.29 -11.65 -15.67
N ALA A 33 -8.47 -12.36 -14.89
CA ALA A 33 -7.86 -11.85 -13.68
C ALA A 33 -7.00 -10.61 -13.98
N THR A 34 -7.13 -9.58 -13.13
CA THR A 34 -6.29 -8.38 -13.25
C THR A 34 -4.96 -8.61 -12.55
N LYS A 35 -3.85 -8.38 -13.24
CA LYS A 35 -2.51 -8.46 -12.65
C LYS A 35 -1.94 -7.06 -12.52
N LEU A 36 -1.60 -6.69 -11.29
CA LEU A 36 -0.91 -5.47 -10.93
C LEU A 36 0.50 -5.79 -10.42
N ASP A 37 1.38 -4.78 -10.42
CA ASP A 37 2.64 -4.86 -9.71
C ASP A 37 2.40 -4.96 -8.20
N SER A 38 3.36 -5.58 -7.49
CA SER A 38 3.21 -5.92 -6.06
C SER A 38 2.80 -4.73 -5.20
N ILE A 39 3.40 -3.56 -5.44
CA ILE A 39 3.12 -2.34 -4.68
C ILE A 39 1.68 -1.84 -4.85
N TYR A 40 1.06 -2.08 -6.00
CA TYR A 40 -0.30 -1.62 -6.28
C TYR A 40 -1.38 -2.47 -5.60
N TYR A 41 -1.00 -3.62 -5.02
CA TYR A 41 -1.88 -4.32 -4.08
C TYR A 41 -1.81 -3.75 -2.66
N GLU A 42 -0.79 -2.95 -2.33
CA GLU A 42 -0.65 -2.28 -1.04
C GLU A 42 -1.16 -0.85 -1.06
N VAL A 43 -1.04 -0.19 -2.22
CA VAL A 43 -1.52 1.17 -2.48
C VAL A 43 -2.23 1.18 -3.82
N SER A 44 -3.56 1.23 -3.82
CA SER A 44 -4.33 1.15 -5.05
C SER A 44 -4.04 2.35 -5.98
N PRO A 45 -3.80 2.11 -7.28
CA PRO A 45 -3.60 3.18 -8.25
C PRO A 45 -4.87 4.01 -8.45
N LYS A 46 -6.06 3.39 -8.36
CA LYS A 46 -7.34 4.13 -8.43
C LYS A 46 -7.47 5.09 -7.25
N PHE A 47 -7.06 4.62 -6.06
CA PHE A 47 -7.06 5.45 -4.88
C PHE A 47 -6.06 6.61 -5.00
N LEU A 48 -4.83 6.38 -5.48
CA LEU A 48 -3.85 7.45 -5.76
C LEU A 48 -4.42 8.52 -6.70
N MET A 49 -5.12 8.11 -7.75
CA MET A 49 -5.74 9.03 -8.72
C MET A 49 -6.93 9.82 -8.15
N SER A 50 -7.58 9.31 -7.09
CA SER A 50 -8.74 9.97 -6.46
C SER A 50 -8.40 11.30 -5.77
N LYS A 51 -7.10 11.56 -5.50
CA LYS A 51 -6.62 12.72 -4.73
C LYS A 51 -7.34 12.90 -3.39
N HIS A 52 -7.62 11.78 -2.71
CA HIS A 52 -8.30 11.80 -1.42
C HIS A 52 -7.55 12.69 -0.41
N PRO A 53 -8.22 13.55 0.38
CA PRO A 53 -7.57 14.49 1.30
C PRO A 53 -6.64 13.81 2.31
N LEU A 54 -7.01 12.60 2.76
CA LEU A 54 -6.22 11.82 3.72
C LEU A 54 -5.09 11.00 3.08
N MET A 55 -4.98 10.97 1.74
CA MET A 55 -4.03 10.10 1.04
C MET A 55 -2.60 10.35 1.49
N LYS A 56 -2.17 11.61 1.51
CA LYS A 56 -0.78 11.96 1.82
C LYS A 56 -0.39 11.51 3.22
N GLU A 57 -1.20 11.86 4.22
CA GLU A 57 -0.97 11.49 5.61
C GLU A 57 -1.03 9.96 5.83
N TYR A 58 -1.91 9.29 5.09
CA TYR A 58 -2.00 7.85 5.10
C TYR A 58 -0.73 7.17 4.56
N LEU A 59 -0.21 7.61 3.42
CA LEU A 59 1.05 7.08 2.87
C LEU A 59 2.23 7.37 3.78
N ILE A 60 2.28 8.56 4.40
CA ILE A 60 3.28 8.89 5.42
C ILE A 60 3.20 7.88 6.58
N SER A 61 1.99 7.58 7.07
CA SER A 61 1.81 6.59 8.15
C SER A 61 2.29 5.19 7.76
N LYS A 62 2.10 4.77 6.50
CA LYS A 62 2.65 3.50 5.99
C LYS A 62 4.18 3.51 5.99
N VAL A 63 4.80 4.60 5.53
CA VAL A 63 6.26 4.76 5.56
C VAL A 63 6.78 4.66 7.00
N GLU A 64 6.14 5.33 7.95
CA GLU A 64 6.53 5.26 9.36
C GLU A 64 6.38 3.84 9.93
N ASN A 65 5.34 3.10 9.55
CA ASN A 65 5.22 1.69 9.92
C ASN A 65 6.33 0.82 9.34
N TYR A 66 6.74 1.07 8.08
CA TYR A 66 7.88 0.37 7.50
C TYR A 66 9.21 0.72 8.16
N LYS A 67 9.42 1.98 8.55
CA LYS A 67 10.59 2.40 9.34
C LYS A 67 10.62 1.71 10.71
N LYS A 68 9.48 1.55 11.37
CA LYS A 68 9.40 0.75 12.61
C LYS A 68 9.82 -0.70 12.37
N ILE A 69 9.35 -1.32 11.28
CA ILE A 69 9.76 -2.67 10.90
C ILE A 69 11.29 -2.75 10.71
N LEU A 70 11.90 -1.78 10.03
CA LEU A 70 13.36 -1.72 9.90
C LEU A 70 14.07 -1.63 11.26
N GLY A 71 13.52 -0.84 12.19
CA GLY A 71 14.05 -0.73 13.55
C GLY A 71 14.04 -2.04 14.34
N PHE A 72 13.15 -2.98 14.01
CA PHE A 72 13.12 -4.32 14.60
C PHE A 72 14.06 -5.33 13.94
N ILE A 73 14.58 -5.06 12.73
CA ILE A 73 15.49 -5.98 12.03
C ILE A 73 16.94 -5.66 12.44
N THR A 74 17.32 -6.13 13.62
CA THR A 74 18.64 -5.84 14.22
C THR A 74 19.73 -6.83 13.80
N GLU A 75 19.39 -8.02 13.31
CA GLU A 75 20.39 -9.03 12.97
C GLU A 75 21.07 -8.79 11.62
N SER A 76 22.30 -9.29 11.45
CA SER A 76 23.08 -9.16 10.20
C SER A 76 23.05 -10.40 9.31
N THR A 77 22.10 -11.31 9.52
CA THR A 77 21.96 -12.53 8.69
C THR A 77 21.61 -12.19 7.23
N VAL A 78 21.82 -13.14 6.32
CA VAL A 78 21.43 -12.99 4.90
C VAL A 78 19.94 -12.66 4.79
N ASN A 79 19.08 -13.43 5.46
CA ASN A 79 17.64 -13.21 5.46
C ASN A 79 17.27 -11.83 6.03
N ALA A 80 17.92 -11.38 7.11
CA ALA A 80 17.68 -10.06 7.68
C ALA A 80 18.08 -8.94 6.70
N SER A 81 19.18 -9.13 5.97
CA SER A 81 19.67 -8.17 4.97
C SER A 81 18.75 -8.11 3.74
N GLU A 82 18.28 -9.25 3.24
CA GLU A 82 17.28 -9.33 2.17
C GLU A 82 15.97 -8.67 2.59
N ARG A 83 15.50 -8.96 3.82
CA ARG A 83 14.29 -8.34 4.35
C ARG A 83 14.41 -6.82 4.47
N ARG A 84 15.54 -6.31 4.97
CA ARG A 84 15.82 -4.86 5.01
C ARG A 84 15.76 -4.24 3.62
N LYS A 85 16.41 -4.88 2.64
CA LYS A 85 16.41 -4.41 1.25
C LYS A 85 14.99 -4.29 0.71
N LEU A 86 14.17 -5.33 0.84
CA LEU A 86 12.77 -5.32 0.40
C LEU A 86 11.94 -4.24 1.09
N VAL A 87 12.14 -4.02 2.40
CA VAL A 87 11.41 -2.97 3.13
C VAL A 87 11.86 -1.57 2.68
N ASN A 88 13.16 -1.34 2.46
CA ASN A 88 13.67 -0.09 1.92
C ASN A 88 13.11 0.20 0.53
N GLU A 89 13.11 -0.80 -0.37
CA GLU A 89 12.51 -0.66 -1.71
C GLU A 89 11.04 -0.20 -1.64
N LYS A 90 10.26 -0.74 -0.70
CA LYS A 90 8.87 -0.29 -0.48
C LYS A 90 8.79 1.14 0.02
N ILE A 91 9.63 1.51 0.99
CA ILE A 91 9.70 2.88 1.50
C ILE A 91 10.00 3.85 0.36
N ASP A 92 10.97 3.53 -0.49
CA ASP A 92 11.37 4.38 -1.62
C ASP A 92 10.22 4.57 -2.61
N VAL A 93 9.53 3.48 -2.98
CA VAL A 93 8.40 3.56 -3.91
C VAL A 93 7.25 4.39 -3.32
N ILE A 94 6.87 4.16 -2.06
CA ILE A 94 5.79 4.92 -1.40
C ILE A 94 6.19 6.39 -1.21
N SER A 95 7.44 6.66 -0.86
CA SER A 95 7.95 8.03 -0.73
C SER A 95 7.93 8.77 -2.06
N ASN A 96 8.24 8.08 -3.16
CA ASN A 96 8.07 8.64 -4.50
C ASN A 96 6.61 8.95 -4.80
N MET A 97 5.66 8.05 -4.47
CA MET A 97 4.22 8.32 -4.63
C MET A 97 3.78 9.58 -3.88
N ILE A 98 4.27 9.79 -2.65
CA ILE A 98 3.98 10.98 -1.84
C ILE A 98 4.44 12.26 -2.54
N ASN A 99 5.60 12.25 -3.21
CA ASN A 99 6.13 13.42 -3.91
C ASN A 99 5.29 13.86 -5.12
N PHE A 100 4.44 12.96 -5.66
CA PHE A 100 3.58 13.23 -6.81
C PHE A 100 2.12 13.55 -6.44
N LEU A 101 1.80 13.60 -5.14
CA LEU A 101 0.49 13.98 -4.60
C LEU A 101 0.45 15.46 -4.17
#